data_AF-A0A6L4Z2G0-F1
#
_entry.id   AF-A0A6L4Z2G0-F1
#
_cell.length_a   1.000
_cell.length_b   1.000
_cell.length_c   1.000
_cell.angle_alpha   90.00
_cell.angle_beta   90.00
_cell.angle_gamma   90.00
#
_symmetry.space_group_name_H-M   'P 1'
#
loop_
_entity.id
_entity.type
_entity.pdbx_description
1 polymer ?
#
loop_
_entity_poly.entity_id
_entity_poly.type
_entity_poly.pdbx_seq_one_letter_code
_entity_poly.pdbx_strand_id
1 'polypeptide(L)'
;MRQSLEHPDPTYTRLVEQYSTFITVPSEKLKFLRTTLGKYPNSPLADRVGWLKQLTFRKAILEELVQVLPADSPKPREIALIYWLYRVRYPVFLFSTLTTTIVALALGQWLYQNAHQAGIFDLRLQTGEVPPKVIVIPSPVPIRASETTKTNPDPVEGFALEDVWMVDKTSNFEQYSNGARILTQHEVATEPRDFFALSRKTPKEKIPIPFDAEQAIFYPEHKNKPIGILYHVTQSDLLPFEPTYNSRIKGKSSHLIEYVRQEKLYNYVIDRFG
;
A
#
# COMPACT_ATOMS: atom_id res chain seq x y z
N MET A 1 -12.30 -17.43 7.03
CA MET A 1 -13.30 -16.87 6.09
C MET A 1 -12.62 -16.77 4.74
N ARG A 2 -12.86 -17.73 3.84
CA ARG A 2 -12.29 -17.72 2.48
C ARG A 2 -12.91 -16.55 1.72
N GLN A 3 -12.18 -15.46 1.52
CA GLN A 3 -12.38 -14.67 0.31
C GLN A 3 -11.73 -15.51 -0.79
N SER A 4 -12.51 -16.34 -1.47
CA SER A 4 -12.10 -16.81 -2.78
C SER A 4 -11.71 -15.56 -3.57
N LEU A 5 -10.45 -15.46 -3.97
CA LEU A 5 -10.00 -14.52 -4.98
C LEU A 5 -10.73 -14.90 -6.26
N GLU A 6 -12.00 -14.51 -6.38
CA GLU A 6 -12.70 -14.52 -7.66
C GLU A 6 -11.82 -13.75 -8.62
N HIS A 7 -11.51 -14.37 -9.75
CA HIS A 7 -10.68 -13.75 -10.77
C HIS A 7 -11.25 -12.37 -11.06
N PRO A 8 -10.48 -11.29 -10.82
CA PRO A 8 -10.94 -9.98 -11.17
C PRO A 8 -11.17 -9.93 -12.67
N ASP A 9 -12.30 -9.37 -13.05
CA ASP A 9 -12.79 -9.25 -14.42
C ASP A 9 -11.63 -8.74 -15.29
N PRO A 10 -11.30 -9.41 -16.40
CA PRO A 10 -10.17 -9.05 -17.26
C PRO A 10 -10.27 -7.58 -17.75
N THR A 11 -11.49 -7.04 -17.81
CA THR A 11 -11.72 -5.63 -18.14
C THR A 11 -11.25 -4.69 -17.03
N TYR A 12 -11.46 -5.07 -15.77
CA TYR A 12 -11.08 -4.29 -14.59
C TYR A 12 -9.57 -4.25 -14.41
N THR A 13 -8.91 -5.40 -14.56
CA THR A 13 -7.45 -5.50 -14.46
C THR A 13 -6.75 -4.67 -15.54
N ARG A 14 -7.25 -4.69 -16.78
CA ARG A 14 -6.75 -3.81 -17.87
C ARG A 14 -6.84 -2.33 -17.53
N LEU A 15 -7.96 -1.87 -16.99
CA LEU A 15 -8.12 -0.48 -16.59
C LEU A 15 -7.13 -0.11 -15.47
N VAL A 16 -7.04 -0.93 -14.42
CA VAL A 16 -6.10 -0.70 -13.31
C VAL A 16 -4.66 -0.66 -13.81
N GLU A 17 -4.27 -1.56 -14.72
CA GLU A 17 -2.93 -1.58 -15.31
C GLU A 17 -2.66 -0.31 -16.13
N GLN A 18 -3.59 0.08 -17.01
CA GLN A 18 -3.51 1.29 -17.83
C GLN A 18 -3.30 2.53 -16.94
N TYR A 19 -4.08 2.66 -15.86
CA TYR A 19 -3.92 3.79 -14.94
C TYR A 19 -2.65 3.71 -14.08
N SER A 20 -2.17 2.51 -13.76
CA SER A 20 -0.92 2.32 -13.02
C SER A 20 0.32 2.78 -13.79
N THR A 21 0.24 2.97 -15.11
CA THR A 21 1.36 3.48 -15.92
C THR A 21 1.65 4.95 -15.64
N PHE A 22 0.66 5.71 -15.16
CA PHE A 22 0.83 7.11 -14.79
C PHE A 22 1.53 7.30 -13.43
N ILE A 23 1.67 6.23 -12.63
CA ILE A 23 2.35 6.27 -11.33
C ILE A 23 3.82 5.88 -11.55
N THR A 24 4.72 6.85 -11.42
CA THR A 24 6.16 6.67 -11.59
C THR A 24 6.82 6.02 -10.37
N VAL A 25 6.33 6.32 -9.16
CA VAL A 25 6.91 5.82 -7.91
C VAL A 25 6.44 4.38 -7.63
N PRO A 26 7.36 3.39 -7.50
CA PRO A 26 6.98 1.98 -7.35
C PRO A 26 6.18 1.66 -6.09
N SER A 27 6.46 2.33 -4.97
CA SER A 27 5.77 2.11 -3.69
C SER A 27 4.32 2.60 -3.75
N GLU A 28 4.09 3.75 -4.35
CA GLU A 28 2.76 4.33 -4.57
C GLU A 28 1.93 3.47 -5.53
N LYS A 29 2.58 2.93 -6.56
CA LYS A 29 1.94 1.99 -7.49
C LYS A 29 1.47 0.72 -6.79
N LEU A 30 2.29 0.14 -5.92
CA LEU A 30 1.92 -1.05 -5.14
C LEU A 30 0.78 -0.74 -4.16
N LYS A 31 0.83 0.43 -3.50
CA LYS A 31 -0.25 0.88 -2.61
C LYS A 31 -1.55 1.00 -3.40
N PHE A 32 -1.53 1.72 -4.52
CA PHE A 32 -2.67 1.88 -5.43
C PHE A 32 -3.26 0.52 -5.85
N LEU A 33 -2.42 -0.39 -6.35
CA LEU A 33 -2.86 -1.73 -6.80
C LEU A 33 -3.53 -2.52 -5.67
N ARG A 34 -2.95 -2.49 -4.46
CA ARG A 34 -3.52 -3.17 -3.29
C ARG A 34 -4.86 -2.59 -2.89
N THR A 35 -4.99 -1.26 -2.84
CA THR A 35 -6.25 -0.59 -2.49
C THR A 35 -7.32 -0.75 -3.55
N THR A 36 -6.98 -0.69 -4.84
CA THR A 36 -7.97 -0.88 -5.92
C THR A 36 -8.44 -2.33 -5.99
N LEU A 37 -7.53 -3.31 -5.94
CA LEU A 37 -7.90 -4.72 -5.97
C LEU A 37 -8.66 -5.16 -4.71
N GLY A 38 -8.35 -4.59 -3.54
CA GLY A 38 -9.08 -4.86 -2.31
C GLY A 38 -10.52 -4.31 -2.30
N LYS A 39 -10.81 -3.28 -3.10
CA LYS A 39 -12.17 -2.72 -3.25
C LYS A 39 -13.02 -3.43 -4.31
N TYR A 40 -12.42 -4.35 -5.07
CA TYR A 40 -13.05 -5.08 -6.16
C TYR A 40 -14.30 -5.90 -5.79
N PRO A 41 -14.43 -6.52 -4.59
CA PRO A 41 -15.61 -7.34 -4.28
C PRO A 41 -16.84 -6.58 -3.71
N ASN A 42 -16.80 -5.25 -3.55
CA ASN A 42 -17.77 -4.56 -2.66
C ASN A 42 -18.73 -3.55 -3.32
N SER A 43 -18.97 -3.58 -4.64
CA SER A 43 -19.96 -2.67 -5.26
C SER A 43 -21.28 -3.38 -5.60
N PRO A 44 -22.29 -3.35 -4.71
CA PRO A 44 -23.58 -4.03 -4.93
C PRO A 44 -24.39 -3.48 -6.13
N LEU A 45 -24.03 -2.31 -6.64
CA LEU A 45 -24.64 -1.70 -7.83
C LEU A 45 -24.10 -2.27 -9.16
N ALA A 46 -22.92 -2.87 -9.14
CA ALA A 46 -22.25 -3.37 -10.35
C ALA A 46 -22.90 -4.65 -10.89
N ASP A 47 -23.41 -5.51 -10.02
CA ASP A 47 -24.05 -6.78 -10.42
C ASP A 47 -25.44 -6.60 -11.02
N ARG A 48 -26.09 -5.46 -10.79
CA ARG A 48 -27.46 -5.21 -11.23
C ARG A 48 -27.58 -4.68 -12.65
N VAL A 49 -26.57 -3.97 -13.16
CA VAL A 49 -26.63 -3.33 -14.48
C VAL A 49 -25.24 -3.31 -15.15
N GLY A 50 -25.04 -4.22 -16.12
CA GLY A 50 -23.72 -4.49 -16.73
C GLY A 50 -23.02 -3.30 -17.39
N TRP A 51 -23.76 -2.32 -17.95
CA TRP A 51 -23.14 -1.13 -18.54
C TRP A 51 -22.70 -0.09 -17.49
N LEU A 52 -23.38 -0.03 -16.34
CA LEU A 52 -23.00 0.82 -15.21
C LEU A 52 -21.77 0.27 -14.47
N LYS A 53 -21.51 -1.04 -14.57
CA LYS A 53 -20.31 -1.71 -14.05
C LYS A 53 -19.03 -0.99 -14.46
N GLN A 54 -18.90 -0.64 -15.75
CA GLN A 54 -17.70 0.04 -16.26
C GLN A 54 -17.57 1.47 -15.72
N LEU A 55 -18.68 2.19 -15.56
CA LEU A 55 -18.69 3.57 -15.05
C LEU A 55 -18.36 3.64 -13.56
N THR A 56 -18.94 2.75 -12.75
CA THR A 56 -18.67 2.69 -11.31
C THR A 56 -17.22 2.25 -11.03
N PHE A 57 -16.70 1.31 -11.81
CA PHE A 57 -15.30 0.90 -11.72
C PHE A 57 -14.34 1.99 -12.17
N ARG A 58 -14.60 2.66 -13.29
CA ARG A 58 -13.80 3.81 -13.73
C ARG A 58 -13.79 4.90 -12.64
N LYS A 59 -14.94 5.21 -12.05
CA LYS A 59 -15.04 6.17 -10.94
C LYS A 59 -14.18 5.78 -9.75
N ALA A 60 -14.28 4.53 -9.27
CA ALA A 60 -13.52 4.05 -8.11
C ALA A 60 -12.00 4.08 -8.36
N ILE A 61 -11.57 3.69 -9.57
CA ILE A 61 -10.16 3.75 -9.97
C ILE A 61 -9.69 5.20 -10.04
N LEU A 62 -10.48 6.09 -10.63
CA LEU A 62 -10.16 7.52 -10.75
C LEU A 62 -10.07 8.21 -9.38
N GLU A 63 -10.94 7.86 -8.42
CA GLU A 63 -10.90 8.42 -7.07
C GLU A 63 -9.58 8.09 -6.34
N GLU A 64 -9.12 6.85 -6.44
CA GLU A 64 -7.83 6.43 -5.88
C GLU A 64 -6.65 7.01 -6.66
N LEU A 65 -6.77 7.09 -7.98
CA LEU A 65 -5.72 7.63 -8.83
C LEU A 65 -5.47 9.12 -8.54
N VAL A 66 -6.52 9.92 -8.32
CA VAL A 66 -6.41 11.34 -7.99
C VAL A 66 -5.66 11.57 -6.67
N GLN A 67 -5.76 10.65 -5.71
CA GLN A 67 -5.05 10.77 -4.43
C GLN A 67 -3.55 10.49 -4.55
N VAL A 68 -3.14 9.71 -5.55
CA VAL A 68 -1.76 9.24 -5.72
C VAL A 68 -1.01 10.01 -6.81
N LEU A 69 -1.71 10.66 -7.75
CA LEU A 69 -1.05 11.32 -8.88
C LEU A 69 -0.41 12.67 -8.48
N PRO A 70 0.90 12.88 -8.75
CA PRO A 70 1.53 14.19 -8.59
C PRO A 70 0.98 15.22 -9.58
N ALA A 71 0.91 16.48 -9.14
CA ALA A 71 0.23 17.58 -9.84
C ALA A 71 0.72 17.80 -11.29
N ASP A 72 2.01 17.56 -11.55
CA ASP A 72 2.72 17.92 -12.78
C ASP A 72 2.77 16.82 -13.86
N SER A 73 2.03 15.73 -13.69
CA SER A 73 2.03 14.63 -14.67
C SER A 73 1.20 14.98 -15.92
N PRO A 74 1.65 14.65 -17.15
CA PRO A 74 0.83 14.82 -18.35
C PRO A 74 -0.39 13.89 -18.30
N LYS A 75 -1.59 14.49 -18.20
CA LYS A 75 -2.86 13.76 -18.01
C LYS A 75 -3.64 13.65 -19.33
N PRO A 76 -4.21 12.48 -19.66
CA PRO A 76 -5.23 12.35 -20.72
C PRO A 76 -6.42 13.28 -20.45
N ARG A 77 -7.07 13.78 -21.51
CA ARG A 77 -8.17 14.76 -21.41
C ARG A 77 -9.30 14.33 -20.47
N GLU A 78 -9.63 13.04 -20.45
CA GLU A 78 -10.67 12.48 -19.58
C GLU A 78 -10.32 12.57 -18.09
N ILE A 79 -9.06 12.27 -17.74
CA ILE A 79 -8.56 12.37 -16.36
C ILE A 79 -8.41 13.85 -15.97
N ALA A 80 -8.00 14.70 -16.91
CA ALA A 80 -7.87 16.13 -16.68
C ALA A 80 -9.20 16.78 -16.29
N LEU A 81 -10.32 16.40 -16.93
CA LEU A 81 -11.66 16.89 -16.62
C LEU A 81 -12.12 16.49 -15.21
N ILE A 82 -11.88 15.23 -14.82
CA ILE A 82 -12.26 14.72 -13.50
C ILE A 82 -11.38 15.32 -12.40
N TYR A 83 -10.08 15.43 -12.64
CA TYR A 83 -9.13 16.11 -11.75
C TYR A 83 -9.50 17.59 -11.61
N TRP A 84 -9.91 18.25 -12.69
CA TRP A 84 -10.41 19.62 -12.67
C TRP A 84 -11.70 19.73 -11.86
N LEU A 85 -12.69 18.84 -12.06
CA LEU A 85 -13.92 18.80 -11.25
C LEU A 85 -13.61 18.62 -9.76
N TYR A 86 -12.68 17.72 -9.42
CA TYR A 86 -12.25 17.50 -8.04
C TYR A 86 -11.57 18.74 -7.45
N ARG A 87 -10.74 19.42 -8.24
CA ARG A 87 -10.05 20.65 -7.82
C ARG A 87 -11.01 21.84 -7.70
N VAL A 88 -12.05 21.91 -8.54
CA VAL A 88 -13.09 22.97 -8.52
C VAL A 88 -14.09 22.76 -7.38
N ARG A 89 -14.23 21.53 -6.85
CA ARG A 89 -15.06 21.25 -5.69
C ARG A 89 -14.68 22.08 -4.46
N TYR A 90 -13.38 22.26 -4.20
CA TYR A 90 -12.89 23.06 -3.07
C TYR A 90 -13.23 24.55 -3.16
N PRO A 91 -12.95 25.28 -4.26
CA PRO A 91 -13.37 26.66 -4.39
C PRO A 91 -14.89 26.78 -4.40
N VAL A 92 -15.65 25.85 -5.01
CA VAL A 92 -17.12 25.87 -4.95
C VAL A 92 -17.61 25.76 -3.51
N PHE A 93 -17.05 24.85 -2.71
CA PHE A 93 -17.41 24.78 -1.29
C PHE A 93 -17.00 26.04 -0.53
N LEU A 94 -15.79 26.56 -0.75
CA LEU A 94 -15.32 27.80 -0.13
C LEU A 94 -16.23 28.99 -0.47
N PHE A 95 -16.64 29.13 -1.73
CA PHE A 95 -17.60 30.14 -2.14
C PHE A 95 -18.96 29.91 -1.49
N SER A 96 -19.44 28.66 -1.44
CA SER A 96 -20.72 28.36 -0.79
C SER A 96 -20.71 28.71 0.70
N THR A 97 -19.64 28.38 1.44
CA THR A 97 -19.51 28.69 2.87
C THR A 97 -19.32 30.18 3.12
N LEU A 98 -18.59 30.86 2.24
CA LEU A 98 -18.44 32.32 2.29
C LEU A 98 -19.79 33.02 2.04
N THR A 99 -20.55 32.57 1.04
CA THR A 99 -21.87 33.14 0.76
C THR A 99 -22.85 32.91 1.91
N THR A 100 -22.88 31.72 2.51
CA THR A 100 -23.74 31.45 3.66
C THR A 100 -23.33 32.25 4.89
N THR A 101 -22.03 32.45 5.15
CA THR A 101 -21.56 33.31 6.25
C THR A 101 -21.90 34.78 6.01
N ILE A 102 -21.72 35.30 4.79
CA ILE A 102 -22.11 36.68 4.45
C ILE A 102 -23.62 36.87 4.63
N VAL A 103 -24.43 35.93 4.14
CA VAL A 103 -25.89 35.98 4.32
C VAL A 103 -26.25 35.93 5.79
N ALA A 104 -25.63 35.06 6.59
CA ALA A 104 -25.87 34.98 8.02
C ALA A 104 -25.48 36.27 8.76
N LEU A 105 -24.36 36.89 8.41
CA LEU A 105 -23.93 38.18 8.96
C LEU A 105 -24.89 39.30 8.56
N ALA A 106 -25.32 39.35 7.30
CA ALA A 106 -26.30 40.33 6.83
C ALA A 106 -27.66 40.16 7.54
N LEU A 107 -28.12 38.91 7.71
CA LEU A 107 -29.34 38.62 8.46
C LEU A 107 -29.19 39.00 9.93
N GLY A 108 -28.06 38.67 10.55
CA GLY A 108 -27.74 39.01 11.93
C GLY A 108 -27.67 40.51 12.15
N GLN A 109 -27.05 41.25 11.22
CA GLN A 109 -26.97 42.71 11.26
C GLN A 109 -28.35 43.35 11.04
N TRP A 110 -29.17 42.81 10.14
CA TRP A 110 -30.54 43.26 9.94
C TRP A 110 -31.39 43.01 11.19
N LEU A 111 -31.31 41.81 11.78
CA LEU A 111 -31.99 41.48 13.04
C LEU A 111 -31.49 42.35 14.19
N TYR A 112 -30.19 42.60 14.28
CA TYR A 112 -29.60 43.48 15.28
C TYR A 112 -30.08 44.92 15.14
N GLN A 113 -30.12 45.47 13.92
CA GLN A 113 -30.67 46.81 13.67
C GLN A 113 -32.15 46.92 14.07
N ASN A 114 -32.96 45.92 13.70
CA ASN A 114 -34.37 45.87 14.11
C ASN A 114 -34.52 45.72 15.64
N ALA A 115 -33.70 44.89 16.28
CA ALA A 115 -33.72 44.70 17.73
C ALA A 115 -33.17 45.90 18.52
N HIS A 116 -32.21 46.64 17.96
CA HIS A 116 -31.67 47.88 18.51
C HIS A 116 -32.70 49.01 18.39
N GLN A 117 -33.46 49.08 17.28
CA GLN A 117 -34.61 49.99 17.17
C GLN A 117 -35.74 49.62 18.15
N ALA A 118 -35.85 48.34 18.51
CA ALA A 118 -36.80 47.82 19.51
C ALA A 118 -36.30 47.92 20.97
N GLY A 119 -35.09 48.42 21.23
CA GLY A 119 -34.57 48.67 22.58
C GLY A 119 -34.19 47.41 23.39
N ILE A 120 -33.90 46.28 22.74
CA ILE A 120 -33.77 44.96 23.41
C ILE A 120 -32.34 44.66 23.91
N PHE A 121 -31.31 45.38 23.47
CA PHE A 121 -29.91 45.04 23.78
C PHE A 121 -29.15 46.19 24.44
N ASP A 122 -29.50 46.48 25.69
CA ASP A 122 -28.67 47.28 26.59
C ASP A 122 -28.16 46.38 27.74
N LEU A 123 -27.27 45.44 27.38
CA LEU A 123 -26.58 44.59 28.35
C LEU A 123 -25.07 44.80 28.24
N ARG A 124 -24.63 45.75 29.05
CA ARG A 124 -23.24 46.11 29.32
C ARG A 124 -22.59 44.98 30.12
N LEU A 125 -21.83 44.10 29.46
CA LEU A 125 -20.97 43.12 30.12
C LEU A 125 -19.51 43.56 30.04
N GLN A 126 -18.94 43.77 31.22
CA GLN A 126 -17.55 44.13 31.46
C GLN A 126 -16.61 43.01 30.98
N THR A 127 -15.65 43.39 30.17
CA THR A 127 -14.57 42.54 29.67
C THR A 127 -13.58 42.23 30.80
N GLY A 128 -13.47 40.96 31.18
CA GLY A 128 -12.33 40.43 31.95
C GLY A 128 -11.37 39.73 30.99
N GLU A 129 -10.16 40.29 30.83
CA GLU A 129 -9.07 39.72 30.05
C GLU A 129 -8.54 38.40 30.66
N VAL A 130 -8.31 37.40 29.80
CA VAL A 130 -7.42 36.26 30.10
C VAL A 130 -6.57 35.98 28.85
N PRO A 131 -5.23 35.89 28.94
CA PRO A 131 -4.35 35.73 27.79
C PRO A 131 -4.26 34.28 27.28
N PRO A 132 -3.96 34.05 25.98
CA PRO A 132 -3.90 32.71 25.42
C PRO A 132 -2.55 32.01 25.67
N LYS A 133 -2.62 30.75 26.12
CA LYS A 133 -1.49 29.83 26.22
C LYS A 133 -1.30 29.11 24.88
N VAL A 134 -0.16 29.37 24.22
CA VAL A 134 0.24 28.73 22.96
C VAL A 134 0.80 27.34 23.25
N ILE A 135 0.24 26.31 22.61
CA ILE A 135 0.81 24.94 22.59
C ILE A 135 1.39 24.72 21.18
N VAL A 136 2.72 24.56 21.11
CA VAL A 136 3.45 24.23 19.89
C VAL A 136 3.52 22.72 19.75
N ILE A 137 3.05 22.18 18.63
CA ILE A 137 3.21 20.78 18.22
C ILE A 137 4.30 20.74 17.14
N PRO A 138 5.40 19.96 17.29
CA PRO A 138 6.35 19.79 16.20
C PRO A 138 5.83 18.78 15.17
N SER A 139 6.01 19.12 13.89
CA SER A 139 5.77 18.22 12.74
C SER A 139 6.94 17.25 12.51
N PRO A 140 6.69 16.06 11.95
CA PRO A 140 7.70 15.00 11.79
C PRO A 140 8.62 15.24 10.58
N VAL A 141 9.88 14.82 10.73
CA VAL A 141 10.92 14.78 9.70
C VAL A 141 10.69 13.56 8.78
N PRO A 142 10.83 13.68 7.44
CA PRO A 142 10.73 12.54 6.54
C PRO A 142 12.04 11.72 6.51
N ILE A 143 11.91 10.41 6.69
CA ILE A 143 12.99 9.42 6.54
C ILE A 143 13.22 9.19 5.03
N ARG A 144 14.45 9.41 4.58
CA ARG A 144 14.92 9.13 3.22
C ARG A 144 15.16 7.63 3.06
N ALA A 145 14.41 6.98 2.18
CA ALA A 145 14.66 5.59 1.77
C ALA A 145 15.88 5.55 0.83
N SER A 146 16.86 4.72 1.17
CA SER A 146 17.98 4.40 0.27
C SER A 146 17.53 3.36 -0.76
N GLU A 147 17.79 3.66 -2.03
CA GLU A 147 17.59 2.75 -3.16
C GLU A 147 18.61 1.61 -3.08
N THR A 148 18.15 0.36 -2.98
CA THR A 148 18.97 -0.83 -3.17
C THR A 148 19.07 -1.15 -4.66
N THR A 149 20.26 -0.94 -5.20
CA THR A 149 20.68 -1.39 -6.53
C THR A 149 20.45 -2.90 -6.66
N LYS A 150 19.62 -3.29 -7.64
CA LYS A 150 19.48 -4.69 -8.06
C LYS A 150 20.72 -5.10 -8.85
N THR A 151 21.73 -5.59 -8.16
CA THR A 151 22.78 -6.39 -8.79
C THR A 151 22.25 -7.80 -8.92
N ASN A 152 22.12 -8.28 -10.16
CA ASN A 152 21.91 -9.70 -10.43
C ASN A 152 23.18 -10.41 -9.92
N PRO A 153 23.10 -11.35 -8.96
CA PRO A 153 24.29 -12.06 -8.55
C PRO A 153 24.73 -12.94 -9.72
N ASP A 154 25.93 -12.69 -10.23
CA ASP A 154 26.64 -13.70 -11.00
C ASP A 154 26.71 -14.98 -10.14
N PRO A 155 26.59 -16.17 -10.75
CA PRO A 155 26.73 -17.42 -10.02
C PRO A 155 28.07 -17.38 -9.28
N VAL A 156 28.02 -17.51 -7.96
CA VAL A 156 29.23 -17.59 -7.12
C VAL A 156 30.04 -18.78 -7.65
N GLU A 157 31.19 -18.47 -8.23
CA GLU A 157 32.08 -19.43 -8.87
C GLU A 157 32.42 -20.55 -7.87
N GLY A 158 31.97 -21.78 -8.12
CA GLY A 158 32.25 -22.95 -7.29
C GLY A 158 31.10 -23.50 -6.42
N PHE A 159 29.87 -22.97 -6.51
CA PHE A 159 28.71 -23.58 -5.83
C PHE A 159 27.72 -24.19 -6.83
N ALA A 160 27.85 -25.50 -7.11
CA ALA A 160 26.79 -26.26 -7.77
C ALA A 160 25.77 -26.73 -6.71
N LEU A 161 24.49 -26.46 -6.93
CA LEU A 161 23.41 -26.95 -6.04
C LEU A 161 23.40 -28.48 -5.90
N GLU A 162 23.95 -29.17 -6.89
CA GLU A 162 24.07 -30.62 -7.00
C GLU A 162 24.99 -31.23 -5.93
N ASP A 163 25.86 -30.42 -5.32
CA ASP A 163 26.87 -30.88 -4.35
C ASP A 163 26.35 -30.90 -2.90
N VAL A 164 25.15 -30.40 -2.62
CA VAL A 164 24.61 -30.31 -1.25
C VAL A 164 23.50 -31.33 -1.05
N TRP A 165 23.81 -32.44 -0.37
CA TRP A 165 22.82 -33.43 0.07
C TRP A 165 22.49 -33.30 1.57
N MET A 166 21.30 -33.78 1.94
CA MET A 166 20.85 -33.91 3.34
C MET A 166 21.58 -35.09 3.99
N VAL A 167 22.23 -34.84 5.11
CA VAL A 167 23.01 -35.82 5.89
C VAL A 167 22.14 -36.49 6.95
N ASP A 168 21.32 -35.71 7.64
CA ASP A 168 20.47 -36.19 8.73
C ASP A 168 19.14 -35.43 8.77
N LYS A 169 18.09 -36.11 9.20
CA LYS A 169 16.75 -35.57 9.40
C LYS A 169 16.11 -36.15 10.64
N THR A 170 15.95 -35.32 11.65
CA THR A 170 15.23 -35.61 12.89
C THR A 170 13.92 -34.80 12.92
N SER A 171 13.02 -35.08 13.88
CA SER A 171 11.81 -34.27 14.11
C SER A 171 12.10 -32.79 14.35
N ASN A 172 13.27 -32.47 14.91
CA ASN A 172 13.61 -31.14 15.40
C ASN A 172 14.58 -30.38 14.50
N PHE A 173 15.30 -31.08 13.61
CA PHE A 173 16.24 -30.44 12.70
C PHE A 173 16.55 -31.29 11.45
N GLU A 174 17.00 -30.60 10.42
CA GLU A 174 17.64 -31.17 9.23
C GLU A 174 19.10 -30.71 9.19
N GLN A 175 20.02 -31.58 8.80
CA GLN A 175 21.43 -31.28 8.64
C GLN A 175 21.88 -31.61 7.22
N TYR A 176 22.64 -30.71 6.61
CA TYR A 176 23.13 -30.81 5.24
C TYR A 176 24.66 -30.95 5.22
N SER A 177 25.18 -31.51 4.12
CA SER A 177 26.60 -31.80 3.89
C SER A 177 27.52 -30.58 3.97
N ASN A 178 26.99 -29.40 3.66
CA ASN A 178 27.69 -28.12 3.79
C ASN A 178 27.71 -27.57 5.23
N GLY A 179 27.25 -28.35 6.21
CA GLY A 179 27.16 -27.94 7.62
C GLY A 179 25.94 -27.09 7.96
N ALA A 180 25.07 -26.78 6.99
CA ALA A 180 23.82 -26.07 7.27
C ALA A 180 22.89 -26.93 8.12
N ARG A 181 22.32 -26.31 9.16
CA ARG A 181 21.35 -26.94 10.04
C ARG A 181 20.07 -26.12 10.05
N ILE A 182 18.95 -26.75 9.70
CA ILE A 182 17.64 -26.13 9.71
C ILE A 182 16.88 -26.67 10.92
N LEU A 183 16.51 -25.80 11.87
CA LEU A 183 15.72 -26.21 13.04
C LEU A 183 14.23 -26.29 12.67
N THR A 184 13.70 -27.50 12.53
CA THR A 184 12.28 -27.75 12.18
C THR A 184 11.34 -27.70 13.40
N GLN A 185 11.87 -27.62 14.62
CA GLN A 185 11.06 -27.53 15.85
C GLN A 185 10.12 -26.30 15.89
N HIS A 186 10.41 -25.27 15.10
CA HIS A 186 9.60 -24.05 14.98
C HIS A 186 8.76 -24.00 13.70
N GLU A 187 8.72 -25.10 12.93
CA GLU A 187 7.94 -25.20 11.71
C GLU A 187 6.45 -25.06 12.00
N VAL A 188 5.76 -24.27 11.18
CA VAL A 188 4.32 -24.04 11.29
C VAL A 188 3.67 -24.26 9.94
N ALA A 189 2.60 -25.04 9.93
CA ALA A 189 1.78 -25.21 8.74
C ALA A 189 1.16 -23.87 8.31
N THR A 190 1.40 -23.52 7.05
CA THR A 190 0.82 -22.36 6.38
C THR A 190 0.24 -22.78 5.04
N GLU A 191 -0.60 -21.93 4.46
CA GLU A 191 -1.18 -22.18 3.15
C GLU A 191 -0.13 -21.93 2.04
N PRO A 192 -0.11 -22.75 0.97
CA PRO A 192 0.75 -22.50 -0.19
C PRO A 192 0.53 -21.09 -0.74
N ARG A 193 1.61 -20.38 -1.09
CA ARG A 193 1.50 -19.04 -1.68
C ARG A 193 1.18 -19.16 -3.17
N ASP A 194 0.01 -18.67 -3.55
CA ASP A 194 -0.41 -18.50 -4.94
C ASP A 194 -0.33 -17.03 -5.34
N PHE A 195 0.25 -16.76 -6.52
CA PHE A 195 0.36 -15.41 -7.04
C PHE A 195 0.26 -15.37 -8.57
N PHE A 196 -0.19 -14.23 -9.09
CA PHE A 196 -0.26 -13.98 -10.51
C PHE A 196 1.01 -13.26 -10.97
N ALA A 197 1.75 -13.88 -11.89
CA ALA A 197 2.90 -13.24 -12.50
C ALA A 197 2.43 -12.34 -13.65
N LEU A 198 2.64 -11.03 -13.50
CA LEU A 198 2.41 -10.06 -14.55
C LEU A 198 3.66 -9.98 -15.43
N SER A 199 3.60 -10.58 -16.62
CA SER A 199 4.70 -10.53 -17.58
C SER A 199 4.77 -9.14 -18.23
N ARG A 200 5.76 -8.34 -17.87
CA ARG A 200 6.13 -7.15 -18.65
C ARG A 200 6.82 -7.63 -19.92
N LYS A 201 6.06 -7.99 -20.95
CA LYS A 201 6.65 -8.05 -22.30
C LYS A 201 7.17 -6.65 -22.61
N THR A 202 8.49 -6.51 -22.64
CA THR A 202 9.12 -5.32 -23.19
C THR A 202 8.78 -5.33 -24.68
N PRO A 203 8.27 -4.23 -25.27
CA PRO A 203 8.00 -4.19 -26.71
C PRO A 203 9.35 -4.14 -27.46
N LYS A 204 10.02 -5.29 -27.58
CA LYS A 204 11.28 -5.42 -28.32
C LYS A 204 11.16 -6.25 -29.59
N GLU A 205 9.98 -6.75 -29.90
CA GLU A 205 9.74 -7.38 -31.18
C GLU A 205 8.35 -6.97 -31.68
N LYS A 206 8.33 -6.19 -32.77
CA LYS A 206 7.13 -5.94 -33.57
C LYS A 206 6.72 -7.25 -34.23
N ILE A 207 6.12 -8.15 -33.46
CA ILE A 207 5.35 -9.25 -34.03
C ILE A 207 4.05 -8.60 -34.51
N PRO A 208 3.70 -8.64 -35.81
CA PRO A 208 2.40 -8.19 -36.28
C PRO A 208 1.37 -9.16 -35.69
N ILE A 209 0.59 -8.68 -34.73
CA ILE A 209 -0.46 -9.47 -34.10
C ILE A 209 -1.69 -9.33 -35.02
N PRO A 210 -2.20 -10.43 -35.62
CA PRO A 210 -3.43 -10.37 -36.40
C PRO A 210 -4.57 -9.82 -35.55
N PHE A 211 -5.45 -9.01 -36.14
CA PHE A 211 -6.53 -8.29 -35.46
C PHE A 211 -7.50 -9.21 -34.70
N ASP A 212 -7.53 -10.50 -35.03
CA ASP A 212 -8.35 -11.52 -34.37
C ASP A 212 -7.67 -12.20 -33.18
N ALA A 213 -6.41 -11.85 -32.89
CA ALA A 213 -5.59 -12.40 -31.81
C ALA A 213 -5.47 -11.46 -30.59
N GLU A 214 -6.40 -10.51 -30.43
CA GLU A 214 -6.50 -9.60 -29.26
C GLU A 214 -6.80 -10.32 -27.93
N GLN A 215 -7.13 -11.61 -27.97
CA GLN A 215 -7.31 -12.47 -26.79
C GLN A 215 -6.02 -13.15 -26.30
N ALA A 216 -4.91 -13.08 -27.05
CA ALA A 216 -3.70 -13.86 -26.74
C ALA A 216 -2.65 -13.15 -25.86
N ILE A 217 -2.94 -11.94 -25.33
CA ILE A 217 -1.96 -11.15 -24.59
C ILE A 217 -2.49 -10.89 -23.17
N PHE A 218 -1.79 -11.42 -22.18
CA PHE A 218 -2.11 -11.44 -20.73
C PHE A 218 -3.09 -12.52 -20.26
N TYR A 219 -2.67 -13.78 -20.35
CA TYR A 219 -3.01 -14.72 -19.29
C TYR A 219 -2.02 -14.49 -18.14
N PRO A 220 -2.41 -13.90 -17.00
CA PRO A 220 -1.54 -13.85 -15.85
C PRO A 220 -1.20 -15.29 -15.48
N GLU A 221 0.07 -15.66 -15.63
CA GLU A 221 0.51 -17.01 -15.29
C GLU A 221 0.29 -17.20 -13.80
N HIS A 222 -0.61 -18.12 -13.45
CA HIS A 222 -0.76 -18.56 -12.08
C HIS A 222 0.53 -19.27 -11.67
N LYS A 223 1.24 -18.73 -10.69
CA LYS A 223 2.48 -19.30 -10.16
C LYS A 223 2.31 -19.57 -8.68
N ASN A 224 2.80 -20.73 -8.29
CA ASN A 224 2.83 -21.20 -6.91
C ASN A 224 4.25 -21.63 -6.49
N LYS A 225 5.24 -21.43 -7.37
CA LYS A 225 6.64 -21.74 -7.11
C LYS A 225 7.41 -20.46 -6.79
N PRO A 226 8.35 -20.49 -5.83
CA PRO A 226 9.21 -19.35 -5.55
C PRO A 226 10.08 -19.04 -6.78
N ILE A 227 10.18 -17.76 -7.13
CA ILE A 227 10.97 -17.26 -8.27
C ILE A 227 12.25 -16.52 -7.83
N GLY A 228 12.47 -16.42 -6.52
CA GLY A 228 13.60 -15.70 -5.94
C GLY A 228 13.55 -15.69 -4.42
N ILE A 229 14.63 -15.19 -3.82
CA ILE A 229 14.81 -15.08 -2.37
C ILE A 229 14.80 -13.60 -1.99
N LEU A 230 14.02 -13.25 -0.96
CA LEU A 230 14.03 -11.94 -0.35
C LEU A 230 14.72 -12.03 1.01
N TYR A 231 15.84 -11.33 1.14
CA TYR A 231 16.52 -11.17 2.43
C TYR A 231 15.97 -9.94 3.15
N HIS A 232 15.59 -10.11 4.41
CA HIS A 232 15.23 -9.02 5.31
C HIS A 232 16.08 -9.10 6.56
N VAL A 233 16.69 -7.97 6.93
CA VAL A 233 17.45 -7.82 8.17
C VAL A 233 16.66 -6.89 9.08
N THR A 234 16.35 -7.33 10.29
CA THR A 234 15.66 -6.51 11.28
C THR A 234 16.61 -5.41 11.78
N GLN A 235 16.16 -4.15 11.76
CA GLN A 235 16.92 -3.01 12.29
C GLN A 235 16.61 -2.73 13.77
N SER A 236 16.18 -3.74 14.54
CA SER A 236 15.83 -3.53 15.95
C SER A 236 17.07 -3.22 16.79
N ASP A 237 16.85 -2.68 17.99
CA ASP A 237 17.91 -2.28 18.91
C ASP A 237 18.77 -3.49 19.32
N LEU A 238 19.94 -3.59 18.68
CA LEU A 238 20.88 -4.71 18.79
C LEU A 238 21.73 -4.53 20.04
N LEU A 239 21.61 -5.46 20.99
CA LEU A 239 22.52 -5.51 22.13
C LEU A 239 23.97 -5.80 21.67
N PRO A 240 25.01 -5.34 22.37
CA PRO A 240 26.39 -5.75 22.10
C PRO A 240 26.54 -7.26 22.18
N PHE A 241 27.32 -7.86 21.27
CA PHE A 241 27.59 -9.31 21.28
C PHE A 241 28.71 -9.64 22.27
N GLU A 242 28.45 -9.39 23.55
CA GLU A 242 29.40 -9.65 24.65
C GLU A 242 28.82 -10.69 25.63
N PRO A 243 29.67 -11.46 26.34
CA PRO A 243 29.22 -12.49 27.27
C PRO A 243 28.23 -11.99 28.33
N THR A 244 28.39 -10.75 28.79
CA THR A 244 27.51 -10.08 29.76
C THR A 244 26.06 -9.98 29.28
N TYR A 245 25.85 -9.89 27.96
CA TYR A 245 24.52 -9.77 27.35
C TYR A 245 23.95 -11.11 26.87
N ASN A 246 24.68 -12.23 26.98
CA ASN A 246 24.26 -13.53 26.43
C ASN A 246 22.83 -13.94 26.80
N SER A 247 22.46 -13.82 28.07
CA SER A 247 21.11 -14.15 28.54
C SER A 247 20.05 -13.27 27.89
N ARG A 248 20.33 -11.96 27.75
CA ARG A 248 19.42 -10.99 27.13
C ARG A 248 19.31 -11.19 25.61
N ILE A 249 20.41 -11.53 24.94
CA ILE A 249 20.41 -11.81 23.50
C ILE A 249 19.60 -13.08 23.23
N LYS A 250 19.84 -14.17 23.99
CA LYS A 250 19.05 -15.40 23.91
C LYS A 250 17.57 -15.14 24.17
N GLY A 251 17.25 -14.38 25.22
CA GLY A 251 15.88 -13.99 25.52
C GLY A 251 15.22 -13.23 24.37
N LYS A 252 15.85 -12.17 23.84
CA LYS A 252 15.31 -11.40 22.71
C LYS A 252 15.12 -12.27 21.45
N SER A 253 16.10 -13.11 21.15
CA SER A 253 16.04 -14.08 20.05
C SER A 253 14.84 -15.02 20.17
N SER A 254 14.67 -15.67 21.33
CA SER A 254 13.57 -16.62 21.53
C SER A 254 12.19 -15.95 21.40
N HIS A 255 12.03 -14.72 21.92
CA HIS A 255 10.78 -13.97 21.74
C HIS A 255 10.53 -13.59 20.27
N LEU A 256 11.58 -13.22 19.52
CA LEU A 256 11.45 -12.91 18.10
C LEU A 256 11.05 -14.14 17.29
N ILE A 257 11.69 -15.28 17.53
CA ILE A 257 11.36 -16.55 16.87
C ILE A 257 9.90 -16.91 17.16
N GLU A 258 9.48 -16.80 18.42
CA GLU A 258 8.10 -17.09 18.81
C GLU A 258 7.10 -16.15 18.15
N TYR A 259 7.39 -14.84 18.12
CA TYR A 259 6.54 -13.86 17.45
C TYR A 259 6.42 -14.14 15.94
N VAL A 260 7.55 -14.37 15.26
CA VAL A 260 7.56 -14.71 13.83
C VAL A 260 6.77 -15.99 13.56
N ARG A 261 6.91 -16.99 14.44
CA ARG A 261 6.21 -18.27 14.36
C ARG A 261 4.70 -18.08 14.48
N GLN A 262 4.25 -17.29 15.46
CA GLN A 262 2.84 -16.98 15.68
C GLN A 262 2.22 -16.22 14.51
N GLU A 263 2.93 -15.23 13.98
CA GLU A 263 2.46 -14.36 12.90
C GLU A 263 2.73 -14.90 11.48
N LYS A 264 3.44 -16.04 11.37
CA LYS A 264 3.76 -16.73 10.10
C LYS A 264 4.44 -15.84 9.03
N LEU A 265 5.36 -14.98 9.47
CA LEU A 265 5.89 -13.89 8.63
C LEU A 265 6.94 -14.32 7.60
N TYR A 266 7.78 -15.31 7.93
CA TYR A 266 8.96 -15.70 7.13
C TYR A 266 8.97 -17.18 6.81
N ASN A 267 9.63 -17.54 5.70
CA ASN A 267 9.87 -18.93 5.33
C ASN A 267 11.03 -19.55 6.12
N TYR A 268 12.09 -18.78 6.34
CA TYR A 268 13.24 -19.13 7.16
C TYR A 268 13.67 -17.92 7.97
N VAL A 269 14.20 -18.15 9.17
CA VAL A 269 14.77 -17.14 10.03
C VAL A 269 16.16 -17.61 10.44
N ILE A 270 17.14 -16.71 10.34
CA ILE A 270 18.48 -16.91 10.89
C ILE A 270 18.58 -15.97 12.07
N ASP A 271 18.78 -16.52 13.26
CA ASP A 271 19.00 -15.72 14.44
C ASP A 271 20.50 -15.36 14.58
N ARG A 272 20.82 -14.47 15.52
CA ARG A 272 22.18 -14.05 15.84
C ARG A 272 23.14 -15.17 16.24
N PHE A 273 22.62 -16.33 16.64
CA PHE A 273 23.44 -17.50 16.98
C PHE A 273 23.60 -18.50 15.82
N GLY A 274 23.07 -18.18 14.64
CA GLY A 274 22.91 -19.12 13.53
C GLY A 274 21.63 -19.93 13.64
#